data_AF-A0A7S3I6F3-F1
#
_entry.id   AF-A0A7S3I6F3-F1
#
_cell.length_a   1.000
_cell.length_b   1.000
_cell.length_c   1.000
_cell.angle_alpha   90.00
_cell.angle_beta   90.00
_cell.angle_gamma   90.00
#
_symmetry.space_group_name_H-M   'P 1'
#
loop_
_entity.id
_entity.type
_entity.pdbx_description
1 polymer ?
#
loop_
_entity_poly.entity_id
_entity_poly.type
_entity_poly.pdbx_seq_one_letter_code
_entity_poly.pdbx_strand_id
1 'polypeptide(L)'
;MFIFLEVSTPFVCTRWILFHHGYKGTSLQTVNTVLLFVTFIFGRVVMQVYLVLFFAVDWVAMTLQKDDVPLLYKAFLIEMSAAVLINVALNFFWSYLIVAQLVRIIRQGNEAETSFEGGDGAKDLEGSKARAKQDDLDETSRSKREEVEMNQILDPAQPASDNV
;
A
#
# COMPACT_ATOMS: atom_id res chain seq x y z
N MET A 1 22.94 12.75 10.62
CA MET A 1 22.20 11.52 10.29
C MET A 1 20.70 11.65 10.60
N PHE A 2 20.30 12.17 11.76
CA PHE A 2 18.88 12.34 12.15
C PHE A 2 18.01 13.09 11.12
N ILE A 3 18.50 14.17 10.51
CA ILE A 3 17.71 14.96 9.53
C ILE A 3 17.34 14.14 8.28
N PHE A 4 18.26 13.35 7.73
CA PHE A 4 17.98 12.49 6.57
C PHE A 4 17.10 11.30 6.92
N LEU A 5 17.21 10.84 8.17
CA LEU A 5 16.35 9.80 8.72
C LEU A 5 14.90 10.29 8.79
N GLU A 6 14.69 11.50 9.32
CA GLU A 6 13.37 12.15 9.42
C GLU A 6 12.78 12.56 8.07
N VAL A 7 13.62 12.95 7.09
CA VAL A 7 13.15 13.26 5.74
C VAL A 7 12.60 12.03 5.03
N SER A 8 13.13 10.83 5.29
CA SER A 8 12.65 9.60 4.65
C SER A 8 11.33 9.07 5.23
N THR A 9 11.05 9.35 6.51
CA THR A 9 9.84 8.89 7.22
C THR A 9 8.51 9.33 6.62
N PRO A 10 8.28 10.62 6.24
CA PRO A 10 7.01 11.03 5.66
C PRO A 10 6.73 10.29 4.35
N PHE A 11 7.73 10.07 3.49
CA PHE A 11 7.54 9.33 2.24
C PHE A 11 7.14 7.86 2.47
N VAL A 12 7.74 7.22 3.47
CA VAL A 12 7.35 5.86 3.89
C VAL A 12 5.91 5.87 4.41
N CYS A 13 5.54 6.79 5.30
CA CYS A 13 4.18 6.91 5.83
C CYS A 13 3.14 7.18 4.72
N THR A 14 3.43 8.08 3.78
CA THR A 14 2.56 8.38 2.64
C THR A 14 2.35 7.14 1.76
N ARG A 15 3.39 6.31 1.58
CA ARG A 15 3.27 5.03 0.86
C ARG A 15 2.26 4.10 1.55
N TRP A 16 2.35 3.94 2.87
CA TRP A 16 1.42 3.09 3.64
C TRP A 16 -0.03 3.59 3.55
N ILE A 17 -0.23 4.90 3.66
CA ILE A 17 -1.55 5.53 3.54
C ILE A 17 -2.16 5.28 2.15
N LEU A 18 -1.36 5.43 1.08
CA LEU A 18 -1.83 5.21 -0.30
C LEU A 18 -2.24 3.76 -0.55
N PHE A 19 -1.53 2.80 0.06
CA PHE A 19 -1.91 1.38 -0.04
C PHE A 19 -3.21 1.08 0.71
N HIS A 20 -3.44 1.73 1.84
CA HIS A 20 -4.62 1.47 2.66
C HIS A 20 -5.89 2.08 2.06
N HIS A 21 -5.78 3.24 1.40
CA HIS A 21 -6.89 3.91 0.72
C HIS A 21 -7.22 3.35 -0.68
N GLY A 22 -6.56 2.29 -1.14
CA GLY A 22 -6.94 1.59 -2.38
C GLY A 22 -6.62 2.34 -3.68
N TYR A 23 -5.85 3.42 -3.64
CA TYR A 23 -5.39 4.18 -4.83
C TYR A 23 -4.26 3.46 -5.60
N LYS A 24 -4.43 2.16 -5.85
CA LYS A 24 -3.49 1.35 -6.63
C LYS A 24 -3.59 1.75 -8.11
N GLY A 25 -2.51 2.23 -8.70
CA GLY A 25 -2.41 2.54 -10.13
C GLY A 25 -2.63 4.02 -10.51
N THR A 26 -2.81 4.92 -9.54
CA THR A 26 -2.87 6.37 -9.83
C THR A 26 -1.47 6.95 -10.09
N SER A 27 -1.38 7.97 -10.96
CA SER A 27 -0.12 8.68 -11.24
C SER A 27 0.57 9.22 -9.98
N LEU A 28 -0.21 9.56 -8.95
CA LEU A 28 0.25 9.97 -7.62
C LEU A 28 1.06 8.88 -6.90
N GLN A 29 0.70 7.60 -7.06
CA GLN A 29 1.46 6.49 -6.49
C GLN A 29 2.83 6.34 -7.15
N THR A 30 2.90 6.52 -8.47
CA THR A 30 4.15 6.46 -9.22
C THR A 30 5.10 7.58 -8.81
N VAL A 31 4.59 8.82 -8.76
CA VAL A 31 5.40 9.99 -8.33
C VAL A 31 5.91 9.82 -6.91
N ASN A 32 5.06 9.41 -5.97
CA ASN A 32 5.49 9.17 -4.59
C ASN A 32 6.55 8.04 -4.49
N THR A 33 6.42 6.98 -5.30
CA THR A 33 7.40 5.89 -5.30
C THR A 33 8.75 6.33 -5.88
N VAL A 34 8.76 7.15 -6.92
CA VAL A 34 10.00 7.71 -7.49
C VAL A 34 10.68 8.65 -6.48
N LEU A 35 9.92 9.53 -5.83
CA LEU A 35 10.46 10.42 -4.80
C LEU A 35 11.02 9.65 -3.61
N LEU A 36 10.32 8.59 -3.17
CA LEU A 36 10.80 7.69 -2.12
C LEU A 36 12.09 6.97 -2.55
N PHE A 37 12.16 6.47 -3.78
CA PHE A 37 13.39 5.85 -4.31
C PHE A 37 14.58 6.81 -4.27
N VAL A 38 14.42 8.03 -4.79
CA VAL A 38 15.51 9.03 -4.83
C VAL A 38 15.94 9.40 -3.41
N THR A 39 14.99 9.75 -2.54
CA THR A 39 15.31 10.17 -1.16
C THR A 39 15.88 9.03 -0.31
N PHE A 40 15.44 7.79 -0.52
CA PHE A 40 15.95 6.64 0.22
C PHE A 40 17.36 6.24 -0.23
N ILE A 41 17.63 6.16 -1.53
CA ILE A 41 18.96 5.80 -2.02
C ILE A 41 19.98 6.90 -1.72
N PHE A 42 19.71 8.13 -2.12
CA PHE A 42 20.68 9.22 -1.92
C PHE A 42 20.76 9.63 -0.44
N GLY A 43 19.62 9.72 0.25
CA GLY A 43 19.57 10.20 1.62
C GLY A 43 20.04 9.18 2.66
N ARG A 44 19.71 7.89 2.50
CA ARG A 44 20.18 6.84 3.43
C ARG A 44 21.37 6.08 2.90
N VAL A 45 21.27 5.41 1.75
CA VAL A 45 22.31 4.46 1.33
C VAL A 45 23.63 5.17 1.05
N VAL A 46 23.62 6.18 0.17
CA VAL A 46 24.87 6.86 -0.23
C VAL A 46 25.51 7.57 0.95
N MET A 47 24.74 8.34 1.73
CA MET A 47 25.25 9.05 2.90
C MET A 47 25.77 8.10 4.00
N GLN A 48 25.07 6.98 4.25
CA GLN A 48 25.48 6.04 5.28
C GLN A 48 26.74 5.27 4.87
N VAL A 49 26.83 4.85 3.60
CA VAL A 49 28.05 4.23 3.06
C VAL A 49 29.22 5.21 3.11
N TYR A 50 29.00 6.47 2.73
CA TYR A 50 30.02 7.52 2.80
C TYR A 50 30.53 7.72 4.24
N LEU A 51 29.64 7.86 5.22
CA LEU A 51 30.03 8.02 6.62
C LEU A 51 30.78 6.80 7.18
N VAL A 52 30.36 5.59 6.80
CA VAL A 52 31.03 4.37 7.27
C VAL A 52 32.43 4.27 6.69
N LEU A 53 32.58 4.45 5.37
CA LEU A 53 33.87 4.27 4.70
C LEU A 53 34.88 5.37 5.02
N PHE A 54 34.46 6.63 5.07
CA PHE A 54 35.38 7.77 5.21
C PHE A 54 35.59 8.25 6.64
N PHE A 55 34.70 7.92 7.58
CA PHE A 55 34.81 8.37 8.97
C PHE A 55 34.85 7.21 9.95
N ALA A 56 33.90 6.27 9.85
CA ALA A 56 33.77 5.22 10.87
C ALA A 56 34.94 4.25 10.85
N VAL A 57 35.39 3.79 9.67
CA VAL A 57 36.49 2.82 9.56
C VAL A 57 37.79 3.39 10.13
N ASP A 58 38.18 4.61 9.71
CA ASP A 58 39.41 5.24 10.18
C ASP A 58 39.37 5.53 11.69
N TRP A 59 38.24 6.03 12.20
CA TRP A 59 38.06 6.31 13.62
C TRP A 59 38.11 5.04 14.47
N VAL A 60 37.46 3.96 14.02
CA VAL A 60 37.48 2.65 14.70
C VAL A 60 38.90 2.09 14.71
N ALA A 61 39.60 2.10 13.57
CA ALA A 61 40.97 1.59 13.45
C ALA A 61 41.95 2.32 14.37
N MET A 62 41.90 3.67 14.37
CA MET A 62 42.76 4.48 15.25
C MET A 62 42.46 4.25 16.74
N THR A 63 41.20 4.01 17.09
CA THR A 63 40.79 3.82 18.49
C THR A 63 41.16 2.43 19.01
N LEU A 64 41.09 1.39 18.16
CA LEU A 64 41.51 0.03 18.52
C LEU A 64 43.03 -0.09 18.76
N GLN A 65 43.84 0.69 18.03
CA GLN A 65 45.30 0.70 18.13
C GLN A 65 45.83 1.45 19.36
N LYS A 66 45.00 2.22 20.07
CA LYS A 66 45.42 2.85 21.32
C LYS A 66 45.50 1.77 22.41
N ASP A 67 46.63 1.67 23.08
CA ASP A 67 46.83 0.71 24.16
C ASP A 67 46.24 1.18 25.50
N ASP A 68 46.02 2.48 25.64
CA ASP A 68 45.52 3.11 26.88
C ASP A 68 44.00 3.03 27.06
N VAL A 69 43.27 2.44 26.10
CA VAL A 69 41.81 2.31 26.21
C VAL A 69 41.42 1.01 26.93
N PRO A 70 40.47 1.06 27.89
CA PRO A 70 39.98 -0.11 28.60
C PRO A 70 39.46 -1.20 27.67
N LEU A 71 39.72 -2.48 28.00
CA LEU A 71 39.24 -3.64 27.24
C LEU A 71 37.72 -3.64 27.02
N LEU A 72 36.96 -3.23 28.05
CA LEU A 72 35.50 -3.10 27.97
C LEU A 72 35.08 -2.11 26.88
N TYR A 73 35.80 -0.99 26.75
CA TYR A 73 35.55 0.01 25.72
C TYR A 73 35.85 -0.54 24.32
N LYS A 74 36.94 -1.30 24.15
CA LYS A 74 37.24 -1.98 22.88
C LYS A 74 36.14 -2.97 22.48
N ALA A 75 35.61 -3.74 23.43
CA ALA A 75 34.51 -4.67 23.19
C ALA A 75 33.22 -3.95 22.73
N PHE A 76 32.82 -2.89 23.43
CA PHE A 76 31.68 -2.06 23.02
C PHE A 76 31.88 -1.42 21.65
N LEU A 77 33.09 -1.00 21.32
CA LEU A 77 33.42 -0.40 20.03
C LEU A 77 33.27 -1.41 18.88
N ILE A 78 33.68 -2.66 19.09
CA ILE A 78 33.48 -3.76 18.13
C ILE A 78 31.98 -4.06 17.97
N GLU A 79 31.24 -4.16 19.08
CA GLU A 79 29.79 -4.40 19.05
C GLU A 79 29.03 -3.28 18.31
N MET A 80 29.35 -2.02 18.61
CA MET A 80 28.76 -0.86 17.92
C MET A 80 29.08 -0.91 16.42
N SER A 81 30.32 -1.24 16.06
CA SER A 81 30.73 -1.36 14.66
C SER A 81 29.94 -2.47 13.94
N ALA A 82 29.75 -3.62 14.58
CA ALA A 82 28.93 -4.70 14.06
C ALA A 82 27.46 -4.27 13.88
N ALA A 83 26.88 -3.58 14.86
CA ALA A 83 25.51 -3.06 14.78
C ALA A 83 25.33 -2.05 13.63
N VAL A 84 26.32 -1.17 13.41
CA VAL A 84 26.31 -0.24 12.28
C VAL A 84 26.37 -0.97 10.95
N LEU A 85 27.21 -2.00 10.82
CA LEU A 85 27.30 -2.83 9.60
C LEU A 85 25.99 -3.57 9.31
N ILE A 86 25.36 -4.14 10.33
CA ILE A 86 24.03 -4.78 10.21
C ILE A 86 23.01 -3.75 9.74
N ASN A 87 23.02 -2.54 10.30
CA ASN A 87 22.13 -1.46 9.88
C ASN A 87 22.37 -1.06 8.41
N VAL A 88 23.63 -0.98 7.96
CA VAL A 88 23.95 -0.73 6.54
C VAL A 88 23.35 -1.82 5.65
N ALA A 89 23.59 -3.09 5.97
CA ALA A 89 23.05 -4.23 5.22
C ALA A 89 21.51 -4.21 5.16
N LEU A 90 20.86 -3.87 6.27
CA LEU A 90 19.42 -3.73 6.33
C LEU A 90 18.92 -2.61 5.39
N ASN A 91 19.58 -1.45 5.37
CA ASN A 91 19.20 -0.37 4.45
C ASN A 91 19.40 -0.76 2.97
N PHE A 92 20.40 -1.57 2.64
CA PHE A 92 20.53 -2.15 1.30
C PHE A 92 19.37 -3.09 0.96
N PHE A 93 18.97 -3.95 1.89
CA PHE A 93 17.81 -4.82 1.71
C PHE A 93 16.52 -4.02 1.46
N TRP A 94 16.26 -2.96 2.23
CA TRP A 94 15.10 -2.09 1.99
C TRP A 94 15.18 -1.35 0.65
N SER A 95 16.36 -0.91 0.25
CA SER A 95 16.57 -0.28 -1.04
C SER A 95 16.24 -1.22 -2.18
N TYR A 96 16.63 -2.49 -2.08
CA TYR A 96 16.25 -3.53 -3.03
C TYR A 96 14.73 -3.67 -3.16
N LEU A 97 13.99 -3.67 -2.05
CA LEU A 97 12.51 -3.73 -2.09
C LEU A 97 11.91 -2.51 -2.80
N ILE A 98 12.44 -1.32 -2.57
CA ILE A 98 11.98 -0.09 -3.22
C ILE A 98 12.28 -0.14 -4.73
N VAL A 99 13.48 -0.59 -5.12
CA VAL A 99 13.85 -0.79 -6.53
C VAL A 99 12.92 -1.80 -7.20
N ALA A 100 12.68 -2.94 -6.56
CA ALA A 100 11.79 -3.98 -7.09
C ALA A 100 10.36 -3.45 -7.31
N GLN A 101 9.87 -2.61 -6.40
CA GLN A 101 8.58 -1.96 -6.55
C GLN A 101 8.57 -0.91 -7.67
N LEU A 102 9.64 -0.12 -7.81
CA LEU A 102 9.78 0.83 -8.91
C LEU A 102 9.82 0.09 -10.27
N VAL A 103 10.60 -0.97 -10.37
CA VAL A 103 10.68 -1.83 -11.57
C VAL A 103 9.31 -2.43 -11.90
N ARG A 104 8.56 -2.88 -10.89
CA ARG A 104 7.19 -3.37 -11.09
C ARG A 104 6.27 -2.29 -11.66
N ILE A 105 6.34 -1.06 -11.15
CA ILE A 105 5.53 0.06 -11.66
C ILE A 105 5.92 0.41 -13.10
N ILE A 106 7.21 0.44 -13.43
CA ILE A 106 7.68 0.72 -14.79
C ILE A 106 7.23 -0.38 -15.77
N ARG A 107 7.35 -1.66 -15.37
CA ARG A 107 6.93 -2.79 -16.21
C ARG A 107 5.41 -2.84 -16.41
N GLN A 108 4.63 -2.54 -15.36
CA GLN A 108 3.16 -2.50 -15.44
C GLN A 108 2.63 -1.20 -16.09
N GLY A 109 3.41 -0.11 -16.08
CA GLY A 109 3.08 1.13 -16.77
C GLY A 109 2.89 0.95 -18.27
N ASN A 110 3.64 0.04 -18.90
CA ASN A 110 3.47 -0.32 -20.32
C ASN A 110 2.18 -1.08 -20.64
N GLU A 111 1.55 -1.74 -19.65
CA GLU A 111 0.28 -2.46 -19.82
C GLU A 111 -0.93 -1.61 -19.36
N ALA A 112 -0.69 -0.58 -18.55
CA ALA A 112 -1.71 0.34 -18.09
C ALA A 112 -2.10 1.36 -19.17
N GLU A 113 -1.18 1.81 -20.03
CA GLU A 113 -1.52 2.77 -21.09
C GLU A 113 -2.42 2.16 -22.19
N THR A 114 -2.36 0.85 -22.41
CA THR A 114 -3.29 0.15 -23.32
C THR A 114 -4.63 -0.23 -22.67
N SER A 115 -4.75 -0.11 -21.34
CA SER A 115 -5.99 -0.41 -20.61
C SER A 115 -6.69 0.83 -20.04
N PHE A 116 -6.03 2.00 -20.01
CA PHE A 116 -6.62 3.23 -19.46
C PHE A 116 -7.55 4.00 -20.42
N GLU A 117 -7.64 3.60 -21.69
CA GLU A 117 -8.75 4.02 -22.56
C GLU A 117 -10.04 3.17 -22.36
N GLY A 118 -9.99 2.12 -21.53
CA GLY A 118 -11.14 1.27 -21.21
C GLY A 118 -11.46 1.31 -19.72
N GLY A 119 -12.07 2.39 -19.24
CA GLY A 119 -12.44 2.56 -17.84
C GLY A 119 -13.32 1.43 -17.27
N ASP A 120 -12.72 0.58 -16.43
CA ASP A 120 -13.43 -0.44 -15.65
C ASP A 120 -13.94 0.07 -14.28
N GLY A 121 -13.52 1.26 -13.84
CA GLY A 121 -14.03 1.85 -12.59
C GLY A 121 -15.47 2.39 -12.66
N ALA A 122 -15.98 2.68 -13.87
CA ALA A 122 -17.34 3.21 -14.05
C ALA A 122 -18.39 2.10 -14.22
N LYS A 123 -18.02 0.96 -14.80
CA LYS A 123 -18.94 -0.16 -15.07
C LYS A 123 -19.32 -0.93 -13.82
N ASP A 124 -18.42 -1.06 -12.85
CA ASP A 124 -18.72 -1.76 -11.59
C ASP A 124 -19.68 -0.97 -10.68
N LEU A 125 -19.64 0.36 -10.77
CA LEU A 125 -20.59 1.23 -10.04
C LEU A 125 -21.97 1.26 -10.70
N GLU A 126 -22.04 1.30 -12.04
CA GLU A 126 -23.32 1.18 -12.76
C GLU A 126 -23.93 -0.21 -12.63
N GLY A 127 -23.11 -1.26 -12.69
CA GLY A 127 -23.54 -2.65 -12.48
C GLY A 127 -24.09 -2.88 -11.07
N SER A 128 -23.43 -2.34 -10.03
CA SER A 128 -23.93 -2.43 -8.65
C SER A 128 -25.21 -1.63 -8.43
N LYS A 129 -25.35 -0.44 -9.06
CA LYS A 129 -26.61 0.34 -8.99
C LYS A 129 -27.75 -0.32 -9.76
N ALA A 130 -27.48 -0.95 -10.89
CA ALA A 130 -28.47 -1.69 -11.66
C ALA A 130 -28.95 -2.93 -10.89
N ARG A 131 -28.05 -3.64 -10.20
CA ARG A 131 -28.39 -4.82 -9.38
C ARG A 131 -29.22 -4.45 -8.15
N ALA A 132 -28.83 -3.40 -7.42
CA ALA A 132 -29.61 -2.91 -6.28
C ALA A 132 -31.02 -2.46 -6.69
N LYS A 133 -31.16 -1.81 -7.87
CA LYS A 133 -32.46 -1.39 -8.38
C LYS A 133 -33.33 -2.57 -8.84
N GLN A 134 -32.73 -3.66 -9.32
CA GLN A 134 -33.43 -4.87 -9.71
C GLN A 134 -33.95 -5.64 -8.49
N ASP A 135 -33.14 -5.74 -7.43
CA ASP A 135 -33.54 -6.43 -6.19
C ASP A 135 -34.72 -5.71 -5.50
N ASP A 136 -34.74 -4.37 -5.47
CA ASP A 136 -35.88 -3.58 -4.96
C ASP A 136 -37.17 -3.80 -5.78
N LEU A 137 -37.04 -3.96 -7.10
CA LEU A 137 -38.17 -4.20 -8.02
C LEU A 137 -38.75 -5.61 -7.83
N ASP A 138 -37.90 -6.60 -7.60
CA ASP A 138 -38.32 -7.98 -7.37
C ASP A 138 -38.98 -8.14 -6.00
N GLU A 139 -38.48 -7.48 -4.96
CA GLU A 139 -39.08 -7.49 -3.62
C GLU A 139 -40.47 -6.81 -3.62
N THR A 140 -40.60 -5.68 -4.31
CA THR A 140 -41.89 -4.98 -4.49
C THR A 140 -42.91 -5.86 -5.26
N SER A 141 -42.44 -6.61 -6.25
CA SER A 141 -43.30 -7.50 -7.04
C SER A 141 -43.77 -8.72 -6.24
N ARG A 142 -42.93 -9.20 -5.33
CA ARG A 142 -43.25 -10.32 -4.41
C ARG A 142 -44.29 -9.91 -3.38
N SER A 143 -44.13 -8.74 -2.77
CA SER A 143 -45.11 -8.18 -1.82
C SER A 143 -46.49 -7.99 -2.46
N LYS A 144 -46.56 -7.49 -3.70
CA LYS A 144 -47.84 -7.38 -4.43
C LYS A 144 -48.49 -8.72 -4.74
N ARG A 145 -47.72 -9.78 -5.03
CA ARG A 145 -48.29 -11.12 -5.24
C ARG A 145 -48.88 -11.68 -3.96
N GLU A 146 -48.17 -11.52 -2.84
CA GLU A 146 -48.66 -11.97 -1.53
C GLU A 146 -49.94 -11.24 -1.11
N GLU A 147 -50.06 -9.94 -1.41
CA GLU A 147 -51.28 -9.17 -1.15
C GLU A 147 -52.48 -9.64 -2.01
N VAL A 148 -52.25 -9.97 -3.27
CA VAL A 148 -53.30 -10.51 -4.17
C VAL A 148 -53.74 -11.91 -3.74
N GLU A 149 -52.80 -12.79 -3.38
CA GLU A 149 -53.12 -14.13 -2.87
C GLU A 149 -53.90 -14.05 -1.55
N MET A 150 -53.50 -13.16 -0.64
CA MET A 150 -54.19 -12.97 0.64
C MET A 150 -55.63 -12.44 0.43
N ASN A 151 -55.84 -11.52 -0.51
CA ASN A 151 -57.18 -11.01 -0.84
C ASN A 151 -58.07 -12.07 -1.52
N GLN A 152 -57.51 -12.97 -2.34
CA GLN A 152 -58.29 -14.10 -2.90
C GLN A 152 -58.69 -15.14 -1.85
N ILE A 153 -57.89 -15.32 -0.79
CA ILE A 153 -58.21 -16.23 0.31
C ILE A 153 -59.28 -15.65 1.24
N LEU A 154 -59.32 -14.32 1.41
CA LEU A 154 -60.27 -13.63 2.29
C LEU A 154 -61.65 -13.41 1.68
N ASP A 155 -61.84 -13.67 0.38
CA ASP A 155 -63.12 -13.54 -0.31
C ASP A 155 -63.62 -14.89 -0.90
N PRO A 156 -63.83 -15.94 -0.08
CA PRO A 156 -64.45 -17.16 -0.56
C PRO A 156 -65.97 -16.94 -0.68
N ALA A 157 -66.40 -16.62 -1.90
CA ALA A 157 -67.74 -16.78 -2.47
C ALA A 157 -68.59 -15.50 -2.69
N GLN A 158 -68.79 -15.18 -3.97
CA GLN A 158 -70.14 -15.06 -4.48
C GLN A 158 -70.37 -16.14 -5.55
N PRO A 159 -71.24 -17.15 -5.31
CA PRO A 159 -71.70 -18.01 -6.38
C PRO A 159 -72.52 -17.16 -7.37
N ALA A 160 -72.21 -17.33 -8.65
CA ALA A 160 -73.03 -16.81 -9.74
C ALA A 160 -74.47 -17.30 -9.53
N SER A 161 -75.38 -16.37 -9.21
CA SER A 161 -76.82 -16.63 -9.32
C SER A 161 -77.15 -16.63 -10.80
N ASP A 162 -77.16 -17.84 -11.39
CA ASP A 162 -77.70 -18.06 -12.72
C ASP A 162 -79.16 -17.61 -12.75
N ASN A 163 -79.43 -16.63 -13.61
CA ASN A 163 -80.76 -16.27 -14.03
C ASN A 163 -81.14 -17.14 -15.23
N VAL A 164 -82.39 -17.61 -15.18
CA VAL A 164 -83.22 -18.25 -16.23
C VAL A 164 -83.25 -19.77 -16.21
#